data_AF-A0A813MGU4-F1
#
_entry.id   AF-A0A813MGU4-F1
#
_cell.length_a   1.000
_cell.length_b   1.000
_cell.length_c   1.000
_cell.angle_alpha   90.00
_cell.angle_beta   90.00
_cell.angle_gamma   90.00
#
_symmetry.space_group_name_H-M   'P 1'
#
loop_
_entity.id
_entity.type
_entity.pdbx_description
1 polymer ?
#
loop_
_entity_poly.entity_id
_entity_poly.type
_entity_poly.pdbx_seq_one_letter_code
_entity_poly.pdbx_strand_id
1 'polypeptide(L)'
;MNETKPGERADTIHVEGLPIRWFQAKQNPMQAVQAAAAAIGPTGLPLSSTNSNIDDKENKPSIEILQQVFAVFGEIRCCDIPILDPYRLLNGTNVPVQQDTTFDAYIQYNEYIGFVKAMDACRNMKSMLIDDTNTAYTASIKVDFDRARHLSDRMIKKRRIEQMKTTEMNKLKQADTQRLKDEDERRREIERLRIELQDAEAEDIVGSKDITKDTLRRQREEKRRLKRLERKRQHEEKTLAMKIAIEERKMLIAHRKLESMRLLEELFNRVKVKNKQFN
;
A
#
# COMPACT_ATOMS: atom_id res chain seq x y z
N MET A 1 46.34 37.80 -3.44
CA MET A 1 44.88 37.97 -3.56
C MET A 1 44.61 38.33 -5.00
N ASN A 2 43.68 37.65 -5.66
CA ASN A 2 43.33 37.96 -7.03
C ASN A 2 42.15 38.94 -7.03
N GLU A 3 42.40 40.18 -7.40
CA GLU A 3 41.40 41.27 -7.36
C GLU A 3 40.22 41.04 -8.31
N THR A 4 40.34 40.14 -9.27
CA THR A 4 39.25 39.81 -10.18
C THR A 4 38.33 38.72 -9.61
N LYS A 5 38.60 38.16 -8.43
CA LYS A 5 37.80 37.05 -7.85
C LYS A 5 36.83 37.48 -6.76
N PRO A 6 35.55 37.03 -6.82
CA PRO A 6 34.58 37.22 -5.74
C PRO A 6 35.07 36.75 -4.36
N GLY A 7 34.79 37.53 -3.30
CA GLY A 7 35.11 37.18 -1.90
C GLY A 7 36.61 37.15 -1.52
N GLU A 8 37.50 37.67 -2.36
CA GLU A 8 38.93 37.90 -2.02
C GLU A 8 39.26 39.37 -1.71
N ARG A 9 38.40 40.31 -2.09
CA ARG A 9 38.52 41.76 -1.86
C ARG A 9 37.71 42.21 -0.66
N ALA A 10 38.04 43.40 -0.15
CA ALA A 10 37.25 44.08 0.88
C ALA A 10 36.01 44.81 0.31
N ASP A 11 35.29 44.18 -0.63
CA ASP A 11 34.17 44.78 -1.39
C ASP A 11 32.84 44.02 -1.22
N THR A 12 32.76 43.14 -0.23
CA THR A 12 31.55 42.41 0.15
C THR A 12 31.00 42.92 1.49
N ILE A 13 29.75 43.36 1.48
CA ILE A 13 28.99 43.69 2.69
C ILE A 13 28.22 42.46 3.18
N HIS A 14 28.18 42.30 4.50
CA HIS A 14 27.28 41.41 5.21
C HIS A 14 26.17 42.25 5.86
N VAL A 15 24.92 41.94 5.51
CA VAL A 15 23.75 42.63 6.05
C VAL A 15 22.93 41.64 6.85
N GLU A 16 22.76 41.92 8.14
CA GLU A 16 21.97 41.11 9.08
C GLU A 16 20.64 41.81 9.40
N GLY A 17 19.59 41.01 9.61
CA GLY A 17 18.31 41.51 10.14
C GLY A 17 17.38 42.14 9.11
N LEU A 18 17.49 41.79 7.81
CA LEU A 18 16.58 42.29 6.77
C LEU A 18 15.20 41.62 6.88
N PRO A 19 14.07 42.36 6.96
CA PRO A 19 12.75 41.72 7.06
C PRO A 19 12.37 40.95 5.80
N ILE A 20 12.08 39.65 5.92
CA ILE A 20 11.75 38.79 4.77
C ILE A 20 10.61 39.37 3.94
N ARG A 21 9.53 39.81 4.60
CA ARG A 21 8.31 40.35 3.96
C ARG A 21 8.60 41.55 3.06
N TRP A 22 9.61 42.36 3.37
CA TRP A 22 9.97 43.53 2.57
C TRP A 22 10.67 43.17 1.26
N PHE A 23 11.30 42.00 1.23
CA PHE A 23 12.06 41.52 0.08
C PHE A 23 11.34 40.37 -0.65
N GLN A 24 10.06 40.10 -0.37
CA GLN A 24 9.30 39.08 -1.10
C GLN A 24 8.93 39.55 -2.51
N ALA A 25 9.07 38.65 -3.50
CA ALA A 25 8.56 38.92 -4.84
C ALA A 25 7.04 39.16 -4.75
N LYS A 26 6.57 40.34 -5.21
CA LYS A 26 5.13 40.59 -5.34
C LYS A 26 4.59 39.54 -6.32
N GLN A 27 3.83 38.56 -5.82
CA GLN A 27 3.26 37.51 -6.67
C GLN A 27 2.36 38.16 -7.72
N ASN A 28 2.58 37.84 -9.00
CA ASN A 28 1.62 38.19 -10.04
C ASN A 28 0.32 37.43 -9.72
N PRO A 29 -0.84 38.09 -9.56
CA PRO A 29 -2.08 37.42 -9.19
C PRO A 29 -2.47 36.29 -10.14
N MET A 30 -2.07 36.38 -11.43
CA MET A 30 -2.23 35.29 -12.40
C MET A 30 -1.40 34.03 -12.08
N GLN A 31 -0.18 34.18 -11.55
CA GLN A 31 0.69 33.03 -11.22
C GLN A 31 0.21 32.31 -9.96
N ALA A 32 -0.32 33.05 -8.97
CA ALA A 32 -0.92 32.46 -7.77
C ALA A 32 -2.16 31.61 -8.12
N VAL A 33 -3.01 32.12 -9.02
CA VAL A 33 -4.19 31.40 -9.52
C VAL A 33 -3.80 30.17 -10.35
N GLN A 34 -2.76 30.26 -11.18
CA GLN A 34 -2.25 29.12 -11.96
C GLN A 34 -1.60 28.04 -11.08
N ALA A 35 -0.88 28.42 -10.02
CA ALA A 35 -0.31 27.49 -9.06
C ALA A 35 -1.40 26.80 -8.23
N ALA A 36 -2.44 27.53 -7.82
CA ALA A 36 -3.61 26.98 -7.15
C ALA A 36 -4.42 26.05 -8.08
N ALA A 37 -4.60 26.42 -9.36
CA ALA A 37 -5.26 25.59 -10.36
C ALA A 37 -4.48 24.32 -10.70
N ALA A 38 -3.14 24.37 -10.73
CA ALA A 38 -2.30 23.19 -10.94
C ALA A 38 -2.31 22.22 -9.75
N ALA A 39 -2.63 22.70 -8.55
CA ALA A 39 -2.83 21.87 -7.36
C ALA A 39 -4.20 21.18 -7.33
N ILE A 40 -5.14 21.60 -8.19
CA ILE A 40 -6.45 20.98 -8.35
C ILE A 40 -6.40 20.14 -9.64
N GLY A 41 -6.19 18.84 -9.51
CA GLY A 41 -6.35 17.91 -10.63
C GLY A 41 -7.76 17.97 -11.24
N PRO A 42 -7.98 17.36 -12.41
CA PRO A 42 -9.22 17.48 -13.20
C PRO A 42 -10.51 16.99 -12.50
N THR A 43 -10.41 16.44 -11.29
CA THR A 43 -11.54 15.89 -10.50
C THR A 43 -12.09 16.86 -9.45
N GLY A 44 -11.54 18.08 -9.31
CA GLY A 44 -12.13 19.14 -8.48
C GLY A 44 -12.17 18.84 -6.97
N LEU A 45 -11.46 17.81 -6.50
CA LEU A 45 -11.35 17.46 -5.09
C LEU A 45 -9.92 17.75 -4.60
N PRO A 46 -9.76 18.40 -3.43
CA PRO A 46 -8.45 18.62 -2.85
C PRO A 46 -7.84 17.27 -2.45
N LEU A 47 -6.70 16.93 -3.06
CA LEU A 47 -5.89 15.79 -2.67
C LEU A 47 -5.34 16.03 -1.26
N SER A 48 -5.95 15.36 -0.28
CA SER A 48 -5.38 15.15 1.06
C SER A 48 -4.10 14.32 0.93
N SER A 49 -3.02 15.01 0.65
CA SER A 49 -1.66 14.52 0.74
C SER A 49 -0.87 15.62 1.42
N THR A 50 -0.22 15.26 2.52
CA THR A 50 0.69 16.07 3.32
C THR A 50 1.70 16.79 2.44
N ASN A 51 1.37 18.00 2.00
CA ASN A 51 2.25 18.88 1.24
C ASN A 51 2.77 19.97 2.18
N SER A 52 3.81 19.62 2.93
CA SER A 52 4.73 20.55 3.60
C SER A 52 5.56 21.36 2.59
N ASN A 53 4.92 21.88 1.53
CA ASN A 53 5.59 22.52 0.39
C ASN A 53 4.85 23.78 -0.11
N ILE A 54 3.62 24.03 0.36
CA ILE A 54 2.84 25.21 -0.03
C ILE A 54 3.23 26.42 0.85
N ASP A 55 3.43 26.22 2.15
CA ASP A 55 3.80 27.31 3.08
C ASP A 55 5.26 27.80 2.94
N ASP A 56 6.14 27.01 2.33
CA ASP A 56 7.57 27.31 2.24
C ASP A 56 7.96 28.22 1.06
N LYS A 57 7.06 28.46 0.09
CA LYS A 57 7.33 29.39 -1.02
C LYS A 57 6.91 30.82 -0.71
N GLU A 58 5.93 31.00 0.18
CA GLU A 58 5.37 32.30 0.48
C GLU A 58 6.21 33.11 1.48
N ASN A 59 7.11 32.47 2.22
CA ASN A 59 7.95 33.11 3.24
C ASN A 59 9.44 33.21 2.85
N LYS A 60 9.77 33.29 1.55
CA LYS A 60 11.17 33.41 1.09
C LYS A 60 11.50 34.81 0.56
N PRO A 61 12.64 35.40 0.96
CA PRO A 61 13.09 36.66 0.37
C PRO A 61 13.52 36.45 -1.10
N SER A 62 13.33 37.48 -1.92
CA SER A 62 13.74 37.51 -3.32
C SER A 62 15.12 38.17 -3.45
N ILE A 63 16.03 37.43 -4.07
CA ILE A 63 17.36 37.93 -4.42
C ILE A 63 17.30 39.11 -5.40
N GLU A 64 16.29 39.15 -6.26
CA GLU A 64 16.12 40.20 -7.28
C GLU A 64 15.75 41.53 -6.63
N ILE A 65 14.84 41.51 -5.65
CA ILE A 65 14.47 42.73 -4.90
C ILE A 65 15.65 43.20 -4.07
N LEU A 66 16.38 42.28 -3.44
CA LEU A 66 17.61 42.63 -2.72
C LEU A 66 18.61 43.33 -3.66
N GLN A 67 18.84 42.78 -4.85
CA GLN A 67 19.69 43.42 -5.86
C GLN A 67 19.19 44.80 -6.24
N GLN A 68 17.89 44.94 -6.51
CA GLN A 68 17.30 46.22 -6.92
C GLN A 68 17.46 47.30 -5.83
N VAL A 69 17.20 46.95 -4.57
CA VAL A 69 17.31 47.88 -3.44
C VAL A 69 18.76 48.32 -3.23
N PHE A 70 19.71 47.38 -3.26
CA PHE A 70 21.12 47.67 -2.97
C PHE A 70 21.93 48.15 -4.19
N ALA A 71 21.38 48.04 -5.41
CA ALA A 71 21.98 48.58 -6.64
C ALA A 71 22.04 50.11 -6.65
N VAL A 72 21.26 50.78 -5.79
CA VAL A 72 21.30 52.25 -5.60
C VAL A 72 22.69 52.74 -5.20
N PHE A 73 23.46 51.92 -4.47
CA PHE A 73 24.79 52.28 -4.00
C PHE A 73 25.89 52.01 -5.04
N GLY A 74 25.65 51.10 -5.99
CA GLY A 74 26.59 50.74 -7.05
C GLY A 74 26.20 49.43 -7.75
N GLU A 75 26.91 49.10 -8.84
CA GLU A 75 26.70 47.86 -9.58
C GLU A 75 27.05 46.64 -8.72
N ILE A 76 26.10 45.71 -8.58
CA ILE A 76 26.28 44.47 -7.81
C ILE A 76 26.85 43.39 -8.72
N ARG A 77 27.98 42.82 -8.31
CA ARG A 77 28.65 41.72 -9.02
C ARG A 77 28.00 40.38 -8.72
N CYS A 78 27.78 40.11 -7.44
CA CYS A 78 27.08 38.93 -6.98
C CYS A 78 26.46 39.16 -5.60
N CYS A 79 25.42 38.41 -5.30
CA CYS A 79 24.80 38.40 -4.00
C CYS A 79 24.33 37.00 -3.65
N ASP A 80 24.20 36.72 -2.35
CA ASP A 80 23.75 35.43 -1.85
C ASP A 80 22.93 35.60 -0.58
N ILE A 81 21.84 34.83 -0.48
CA ILE A 81 20.96 34.80 0.69
C ILE A 81 21.05 33.39 1.28
N PRO A 82 21.73 33.19 2.43
CA PRO A 82 21.96 31.86 2.99
C PRO A 82 20.68 31.06 3.29
N ILE A 83 19.60 31.74 3.71
CA ILE A 83 18.32 31.07 4.03
C ILE A 83 17.64 30.45 2.80
N LEU A 84 18.00 30.87 1.58
CA LEU A 84 17.48 30.27 0.35
C LEU A 84 18.13 28.91 0.02
N ASP A 85 19.13 28.48 0.78
CA ASP A 85 19.81 27.20 0.61
C ASP A 85 19.32 26.18 1.66
N PRO A 86 18.45 25.22 1.29
CA PRO A 86 17.88 24.24 2.23
C PRO A 86 18.94 23.43 2.98
N TYR A 87 20.13 23.25 2.38
CA TYR A 87 21.19 22.43 2.95
C TYR A 87 22.05 23.17 3.97
N ARG A 88 21.96 24.52 4.03
CA ARG A 88 22.65 25.33 5.04
C ARG A 88 21.94 25.34 6.38
N LEU A 89 20.61 25.31 6.37
CA LEU A 89 19.80 25.21 7.59
C LEU A 89 20.04 23.89 8.34
N LEU A 90 20.34 22.81 7.63
CA LEU A 90 20.46 21.46 8.21
C LEU A 90 21.79 21.21 8.93
N ASN A 91 22.87 21.93 8.58
CA ASN A 91 24.23 21.56 8.99
C ASN A 91 24.90 22.55 9.97
N GLY A 92 24.22 23.63 10.39
CA GLY A 92 24.90 24.80 10.98
C GLY A 92 24.56 25.17 12.41
N THR A 93 23.31 25.06 12.84
CA THR A 93 22.89 25.68 14.10
C THR A 93 21.58 25.06 14.58
N ASN A 94 21.60 24.52 15.81
CA ASN A 94 20.39 24.43 16.64
C ASN A 94 19.93 25.85 16.99
N VAL A 95 19.50 26.65 16.01
CA VAL A 95 18.56 27.73 16.28
C VAL A 95 17.18 27.09 16.29
N PRO A 96 16.36 27.35 17.32
CA PRO A 96 14.98 26.91 17.28
C PRO A 96 14.34 27.42 15.98
N VAL A 97 13.36 26.68 15.47
CA VAL A 97 12.40 27.15 14.45
C VAL A 97 11.61 28.32 15.05
N GLN A 98 12.27 29.43 15.34
CA GLN A 98 11.61 30.72 15.45
C GLN A 98 11.29 31.11 14.01
N GLN A 99 10.11 31.65 13.82
CA GLN A 99 9.73 32.28 12.57
C GLN A 99 10.74 33.40 12.33
N ASP A 100 11.82 33.11 11.61
CA ASP A 100 12.82 34.10 11.22
C ASP A 100 12.10 35.09 10.32
N THR A 101 11.60 36.17 10.91
CA THR A 101 10.96 37.27 10.19
C THR A 101 12.01 38.10 9.44
N THR A 102 13.29 37.84 9.70
CA THR A 102 14.44 38.50 9.12
C THR A 102 15.42 37.51 8.49
N PHE A 103 16.21 37.96 7.52
CA PHE A 103 17.26 37.18 6.87
C PHE A 103 18.57 37.97 6.78
N ASP A 104 19.65 37.22 6.56
CA ASP A 104 20.98 37.76 6.31
C ASP A 104 21.31 37.69 4.81
N ALA A 105 22.14 38.63 4.35
CA ALA A 105 22.53 38.72 2.96
C ALA A 105 24.00 39.10 2.79
N TYR A 106 24.62 38.57 1.75
CA TYR A 106 25.97 38.91 1.33
C TYR A 106 25.90 39.57 -0.04
N ILE A 107 26.44 40.78 -0.17
CA ILE A 107 26.36 41.56 -1.41
C ILE A 107 27.77 42.03 -1.75
N GLN A 108 28.23 41.66 -2.95
CA GLN A 108 29.51 42.12 -3.48
C GLN A 108 29.29 43.12 -4.60
N TYR A 109 29.92 44.28 -4.47
CA TYR A 109 29.92 45.31 -5.50
C TYR A 109 31.02 45.06 -6.55
N ASN A 110 30.79 45.53 -7.77
CA ASN A 110 31.80 45.49 -8.82
C ASN A 110 32.96 46.46 -8.49
N GLU A 111 32.61 47.64 -8.00
CA GLU A 111 33.54 48.70 -7.62
C GLU A 111 33.56 48.93 -6.11
N TYR A 112 34.74 49.24 -5.58
CA TYR A 112 34.92 49.54 -4.14
C TYR A 112 34.13 50.78 -3.71
N ILE A 113 33.90 51.75 -4.60
CA ILE A 113 33.10 52.94 -4.29
C ILE A 113 31.65 52.58 -3.95
N GLY A 114 31.07 51.54 -4.58
CA GLY A 114 29.73 51.06 -4.26
C GLY A 114 29.66 50.45 -2.86
N PHE A 115 30.69 49.71 -2.48
CA PHE A 115 30.86 49.18 -1.13
C PHE A 115 30.91 50.30 -0.07
N VAL A 116 31.75 51.32 -0.26
CA VAL A 116 31.88 52.43 0.71
C VAL A 116 30.57 53.20 0.84
N LYS A 117 29.91 53.52 -0.28
CA LYS A 117 28.59 54.18 -0.29
C LYS A 117 27.55 53.40 0.49
N ALA A 118 27.47 52.09 0.29
CA ALA A 118 26.53 51.23 1.00
C ALA A 118 26.86 51.16 2.51
N MET A 119 28.13 50.98 2.87
CA MET A 119 28.57 50.95 4.27
C MET A 119 28.24 52.26 5.00
N ASP A 120 28.53 53.40 4.39
CA ASP A 120 28.30 54.71 5.01
C ASP A 120 26.82 55.07 5.08
N ALA A 121 26.02 54.70 4.08
CA ALA A 121 24.59 54.98 4.05
C ALA A 121 23.77 54.08 4.99
N CYS A 122 24.21 52.83 5.20
CA CYS A 122 23.43 51.85 5.97
C CYS A 122 23.95 51.63 7.40
N ARG A 123 25.19 51.99 7.72
CA ARG A 123 25.73 51.80 9.08
C ARG A 123 25.00 52.69 10.08
N ASN A 124 24.54 52.08 11.17
CA ASN A 124 23.77 52.73 12.25
C ASN A 124 22.45 53.39 11.79
N MET A 125 21.97 53.04 10.60
CA MET A 125 20.70 53.52 10.07
C MET A 125 19.62 52.44 10.16
N LYS A 126 18.35 52.85 10.14
CA LYS A 126 17.20 51.95 10.06
C LYS A 126 16.66 51.94 8.63
N SER A 127 16.32 50.74 8.16
CA SER A 127 15.59 50.58 6.91
C SER A 127 14.12 50.94 7.12
N MET A 128 13.49 51.57 6.13
CA MET A 128 12.09 51.98 6.19
C MET A 128 11.37 51.55 4.91
N LEU A 129 10.20 50.94 5.08
CA LEU A 129 9.28 50.61 3.99
C LEU A 129 8.01 51.44 4.18
N ILE A 130 7.60 52.16 3.13
CA ILE A 130 6.29 52.82 3.06
C ILE A 130 5.42 51.94 2.18
N ASP A 131 4.29 51.49 2.70
CA ASP A 131 3.34 50.66 1.96
C ASP A 131 2.38 51.50 1.10
N ASP A 132 1.50 50.81 0.36
CA ASP A 132 0.50 51.46 -0.49
C ASP A 132 -0.58 52.21 0.33
N THR A 133 -0.62 52.01 1.66
CA THR A 133 -1.51 52.72 2.59
C THR A 133 -0.85 53.95 3.22
N ASN A 134 0.38 54.28 2.79
CA ASN A 134 1.21 55.36 3.34
C ASN A 134 1.59 55.15 4.82
N THR A 135 1.59 53.90 5.27
CA THR A 135 2.07 53.47 6.57
C THR A 135 3.56 53.17 6.50
N ALA A 136 4.34 53.79 7.40
CA ALA A 136 5.78 53.61 7.47
C ALA A 136 6.16 52.51 8.48
N TYR A 137 6.84 51.48 8.00
CA TYR A 137 7.43 50.42 8.81
C TYR A 137 8.94 50.63 8.90
N THR A 138 9.55 50.41 10.07
CA THR A 138 11.00 50.54 10.25
C THR A 138 11.60 49.25 10.79
N ALA A 139 12.79 48.90 10.31
CA ALA A 139 13.55 47.74 10.76
C ALA A 139 15.01 48.10 10.98
N SER A 140 15.56 47.60 12.09
CA SER A 140 16.97 47.80 12.42
C SER A 140 17.78 46.76 11.67
N ILE A 141 18.68 47.22 10.80
CA ILE A 141 19.59 46.37 10.04
C ILE A 141 21.01 46.58 10.57
N LYS A 142 21.84 45.55 10.50
CA LYS A 142 23.26 45.64 10.86
C LYS A 142 24.09 45.37 9.62
N VAL A 143 24.99 46.30 9.30
CA VAL A 143 25.84 46.24 8.11
C VAL A 143 27.30 46.21 8.53
N ASP A 144 27.98 45.14 8.13
CA ASP A 144 29.39 44.89 8.43
C ASP A 144 30.15 44.40 7.19
N PHE A 145 31.48 44.37 7.30
CA PHE A 145 32.32 43.73 6.29
C PHE A 145 32.25 42.20 6.37
N ASP A 146 32.25 41.50 5.23
CA ASP A 146 32.27 40.02 5.19
C ASP A 146 33.61 39.44 5.69
N ARG A 147 33.63 39.02 6.95
CA ARG A 147 34.78 38.32 7.55
C ARG A 147 34.86 36.85 7.17
N ALA A 148 33.75 36.25 6.75
CA ALA A 148 33.66 34.83 6.44
C ALA A 148 34.14 34.49 5.03
N ARG A 149 34.32 35.50 4.17
CA ARG A 149 34.66 35.34 2.74
C ARG A 149 33.64 34.42 2.06
N HIS A 150 32.37 34.64 2.36
CA HIS A 150 31.25 33.77 2.02
C HIS A 150 31.09 33.56 0.51
N LEU A 151 31.39 34.60 -0.26
CA LEU A 151 31.35 34.61 -1.73
C LEU A 151 32.67 34.14 -2.38
N SER A 152 33.64 33.67 -1.61
CA SER A 152 34.90 33.15 -2.17
C SER A 152 34.70 31.81 -2.85
N ASP A 153 35.47 31.55 -3.93
CA ASP A 153 35.49 30.28 -4.66
C ASP A 153 35.61 29.06 -3.73
N ARG A 154 36.46 29.19 -2.68
CA ARG A 154 36.67 28.14 -1.68
C ARG A 154 35.40 27.84 -0.88
N MET A 155 34.72 28.88 -0.39
CA MET A 155 33.50 28.74 0.41
C MET A 155 32.31 28.28 -0.44
N ILE A 156 32.19 28.78 -1.68
CA ILE A 156 31.19 28.32 -2.65
C ILE A 156 31.40 26.84 -2.99
N LYS A 157 32.65 26.42 -3.28
CA LYS A 157 32.95 25.02 -3.58
C LYS A 157 32.66 24.10 -2.39
N LYS A 158 33.05 24.51 -1.17
CA LYS A 158 32.73 23.77 0.07
C LYS A 158 31.21 23.57 0.21
N ARG A 159 30.43 24.64 0.05
CA ARG A 159 28.96 24.61 0.08
C ARG A 159 28.38 23.63 -0.97
N ARG A 160 28.85 23.70 -2.22
CA ARG A 160 28.38 22.80 -3.30
C ARG A 160 28.67 21.33 -2.99
N ILE A 161 29.84 21.03 -2.42
CA ILE A 161 30.19 19.66 -2.04
C ILE A 161 29.28 19.16 -0.90
N GLU A 162 29.01 19.99 0.10
CA GLU A 162 28.09 19.65 1.20
C GLU A 162 26.67 19.41 0.69
N GLN A 163 26.17 20.29 -0.18
CA GLN A 163 24.87 20.13 -0.85
C GLN A 163 24.78 18.81 -1.63
N MET A 164 25.80 18.48 -2.44
CA MET A 164 25.85 17.24 -3.21
C MET A 164 25.80 16.01 -2.29
N LYS A 165 26.63 16.00 -1.23
CA LYS A 165 26.67 14.89 -0.26
C LYS A 165 25.33 14.71 0.45
N THR A 166 24.70 15.79 0.91
CA THR A 166 23.39 15.69 1.59
C THR A 166 22.30 15.24 0.62
N THR A 167 22.31 15.73 -0.62
CA THR A 167 21.37 15.29 -1.67
C THR A 167 21.50 13.79 -1.95
N GLU A 168 22.73 13.30 -2.10
CA GLU A 168 23.03 11.89 -2.36
C GLU A 168 22.62 11.00 -1.18
N MET A 169 22.93 11.41 0.04
CA MET A 169 22.53 10.69 1.25
C MET A 169 21.00 10.62 1.40
N ASN A 170 20.28 11.71 1.09
CA ASN A 170 18.82 11.72 1.14
C ASN A 170 18.21 10.81 0.08
N LYS A 171 18.77 10.79 -1.15
CA LYS A 171 18.36 9.85 -2.20
C LYS A 171 18.59 8.40 -1.78
N LEU A 172 19.74 8.09 -1.17
CA LEU A 172 20.05 6.75 -0.69
C LEU A 172 19.06 6.30 0.40
N LYS A 173 18.81 7.16 1.40
CA LYS A 173 17.81 6.90 2.45
C LYS A 173 16.41 6.68 1.88
N GLN A 174 16.02 7.48 0.89
CA GLN A 174 14.73 7.34 0.22
C GLN A 174 14.64 6.02 -0.56
N ALA A 175 15.71 5.62 -1.27
CA ALA A 175 15.77 4.36 -2.00
C ALA A 175 15.74 3.15 -1.05
N ASP A 176 16.48 3.18 0.06
CA ASP A 176 16.45 2.13 1.08
C ASP A 176 15.07 2.00 1.73
N THR A 177 14.45 3.15 2.05
CA THR A 177 13.09 3.18 2.59
C THR A 177 12.08 2.59 1.59
N GLN A 178 12.23 2.88 0.30
CA GLN A 178 11.37 2.30 -0.73
C GLN A 178 11.60 0.78 -0.86
N ARG A 179 12.85 0.34 -0.88
CA ARG A 179 13.20 -1.08 -0.94
C ARG A 179 12.63 -1.87 0.23
N LEU A 180 12.71 -1.33 1.45
CA LEU A 180 12.12 -1.94 2.65
C LEU A 180 10.60 -2.09 2.53
N LYS A 181 9.91 -1.08 1.97
CA LYS A 181 8.46 -1.14 1.73
C LYS A 181 8.11 -2.22 0.70
N ASP A 182 8.85 -2.27 -0.41
CA ASP A 182 8.63 -3.27 -1.47
C ASP A 182 8.90 -4.70 -0.96
N GLU A 183 9.92 -4.91 -0.12
CA GLU A 183 10.22 -6.21 0.50
C GLU A 183 9.14 -6.62 1.52
N ASP A 184 8.63 -5.69 2.33
CA ASP A 184 7.53 -5.93 3.27
C ASP A 184 6.21 -6.26 2.54
N GLU A 185 5.91 -5.56 1.45
CA GLU A 185 4.75 -5.84 0.59
C GLU A 185 4.85 -7.24 -0.03
N ARG A 186 6.01 -7.63 -0.58
CA ARG A 186 6.24 -8.99 -1.09
C ARG A 186 6.08 -10.06 -0.02
N ARG A 187 6.55 -9.82 1.21
CA ARG A 187 6.36 -10.77 2.31
C ARG A 187 4.89 -10.95 2.67
N ARG A 188 4.11 -9.87 2.68
CA ARG A 188 2.66 -9.93 2.92
C ARG A 188 1.92 -10.67 1.81
N GLU A 189 2.31 -10.46 0.55
CA GLU A 189 1.75 -11.17 -0.60
C GLU A 189 2.00 -12.69 -0.51
N ILE A 190 3.24 -13.08 -0.22
CA ILE A 190 3.63 -14.50 -0.05
C ILE A 190 2.83 -15.15 1.08
N GLU A 191 2.68 -14.47 2.22
CA GLU A 191 1.92 -15.01 3.35
C GLU A 191 0.42 -15.14 3.02
N ARG A 192 -0.16 -14.19 2.28
CA ARG A 192 -1.54 -14.30 1.80
C ARG A 192 -1.75 -15.50 0.89
N LEU A 193 -0.88 -15.68 -0.11
CA LEU A 193 -0.95 -16.83 -1.02
C LEU A 193 -0.78 -18.16 -0.28
N ARG A 194 0.03 -18.19 0.78
CA ARG A 194 0.21 -19.37 1.61
C ARG A 194 -1.06 -19.75 2.37
N ILE A 195 -1.73 -18.76 2.98
CA ILE A 195 -3.00 -18.98 3.68
C ILE A 195 -4.07 -19.46 2.70
N GLU A 196 -4.19 -18.82 1.54
CA GLU A 196 -5.16 -19.22 0.51
C GLU A 196 -4.93 -20.66 0.01
N LEU A 197 -3.68 -21.04 -0.21
CA LEU A 197 -3.33 -22.41 -0.60
C LEU A 197 -3.68 -23.43 0.50
N GLN A 198 -3.45 -23.08 1.77
CA GLN A 198 -3.76 -23.94 2.92
C GLN A 198 -5.28 -24.11 3.12
N ASP A 199 -6.06 -23.04 2.92
CA ASP A 199 -7.52 -23.08 2.99
C ASP A 199 -8.10 -23.94 1.86
N ALA A 200 -7.59 -23.80 0.63
CA ALA A 200 -7.99 -24.63 -0.51
C ALA A 200 -7.69 -26.12 -0.29
N GLU A 201 -6.50 -26.46 0.24
CA GLU A 201 -6.15 -27.85 0.56
C GLU A 201 -7.07 -28.43 1.66
N ALA A 202 -7.43 -27.62 2.66
CA ALA A 202 -8.36 -28.04 3.71
C ALA A 202 -9.77 -28.31 3.15
N GLU A 203 -10.25 -27.47 2.23
CA GLU A 203 -11.53 -27.68 1.54
C GLU A 203 -11.55 -28.98 0.72
N ASP A 204 -10.49 -29.25 -0.04
CA ASP A 204 -10.36 -30.49 -0.82
C ASP A 204 -10.37 -31.76 0.05
N ILE A 205 -9.70 -31.73 1.21
CA ILE A 205 -9.69 -32.83 2.17
C ILE A 205 -11.09 -33.07 2.75
N VAL A 206 -11.81 -32.01 3.11
CA VAL A 206 -13.19 -32.10 3.62
C VAL A 206 -14.11 -32.67 2.55
N GLY A 207 -14.06 -32.14 1.32
CA GLY A 207 -14.83 -32.63 0.18
C GLY A 207 -14.58 -34.11 -0.10
N SER A 208 -13.32 -34.56 -0.08
CA SER A 208 -12.93 -35.96 -0.28
C SER A 208 -13.49 -36.88 0.81
N LYS A 209 -13.48 -36.45 2.08
CA LYS A 209 -14.05 -37.22 3.20
C LYS A 209 -15.57 -37.37 3.07
N ASP A 210 -16.26 -36.32 2.63
CA ASP A 210 -17.71 -36.34 2.46
C ASP A 210 -18.12 -37.27 1.30
N ILE A 211 -17.41 -37.23 0.17
CA ILE A 211 -17.60 -38.19 -0.95
C ILE A 211 -17.43 -39.63 -0.44
N THR A 212 -16.40 -39.88 0.38
CA THR A 212 -16.12 -41.22 0.94
C THR A 212 -17.23 -41.68 1.90
N LYS A 213 -17.77 -40.79 2.74
CA LYS A 213 -18.90 -41.11 3.63
C LYS A 213 -20.18 -41.41 2.84
N ASP A 214 -20.46 -40.63 1.80
CA ASP A 214 -21.68 -40.78 0.99
C ASP A 214 -21.70 -42.08 0.19
N THR A 215 -20.55 -42.47 -0.38
CA THR A 215 -20.41 -43.76 -1.08
C THR A 215 -20.63 -44.95 -0.14
N LEU A 216 -20.05 -44.93 1.07
CA LEU A 216 -20.27 -45.96 2.09
C LEU A 216 -21.73 -46.04 2.55
N ARG A 217 -22.42 -44.91 2.65
CA ARG A 217 -23.85 -44.86 3.00
C ARG A 217 -24.70 -45.53 1.92
N ARG A 218 -24.47 -45.21 0.64
CA ARG A 218 -25.17 -45.84 -0.50
C ARG A 218 -24.97 -47.35 -0.54
N GLN A 219 -23.74 -47.84 -0.36
CA GLN A 219 -23.46 -49.28 -0.32
C GLN A 219 -24.18 -50.01 0.82
N ARG A 220 -24.29 -49.39 2.00
CA ARG A 220 -25.04 -49.95 3.15
C ARG A 220 -26.54 -50.02 2.88
N GLU A 221 -27.10 -48.98 2.26
CA GLU A 221 -28.52 -48.94 1.87
C GLU A 221 -28.84 -50.01 0.82
N GLU A 222 -27.98 -50.17 -0.18
CA GLU A 222 -28.12 -51.20 -1.22
C GLU A 222 -28.02 -52.62 -0.65
N LYS A 223 -27.06 -52.88 0.25
CA LYS A 223 -26.93 -54.19 0.93
C LYS A 223 -28.17 -54.53 1.77
N ARG A 224 -28.75 -53.54 2.45
CA ARG A 224 -30.01 -53.71 3.20
C ARG A 224 -31.19 -53.99 2.26
N ARG A 225 -31.26 -53.31 1.12
CA ARG A 225 -32.28 -53.53 0.09
C ARG A 225 -32.22 -54.93 -0.49
N LEU A 226 -31.03 -55.40 -0.88
CA LEU A 226 -30.82 -56.76 -1.39
C LEU A 226 -31.21 -57.82 -0.37
N LYS A 227 -30.81 -57.67 0.90
CA LYS A 227 -31.18 -58.61 1.97
C LYS A 227 -32.70 -58.68 2.22
N ARG A 228 -33.42 -57.55 2.10
CA ARG A 228 -34.89 -57.53 2.20
C ARG A 228 -35.53 -58.27 1.02
N LEU A 229 -35.02 -58.06 -0.19
CA LEU A 229 -35.51 -58.74 -1.40
C LEU A 229 -35.31 -60.26 -1.29
N GLU A 230 -34.12 -60.70 -0.87
CA GLU A 230 -33.79 -62.12 -0.71
C GLU A 230 -34.67 -62.79 0.35
N ARG A 231 -34.89 -62.13 1.50
CA ARG A 231 -35.82 -62.64 2.53
C ARG A 231 -37.25 -62.80 1.99
N LYS A 232 -37.71 -61.86 1.16
CA LYS A 232 -39.02 -61.94 0.53
C LYS A 232 -39.09 -63.13 -0.43
N ARG A 233 -38.06 -63.30 -1.28
CA ARG A 233 -37.95 -64.45 -2.20
C ARG A 233 -37.94 -65.78 -1.44
N GLN A 234 -37.15 -65.90 -0.38
CA GLN A 234 -37.09 -67.11 0.45
C GLN A 234 -38.42 -67.42 1.15
N HIS A 235 -39.14 -66.38 1.59
CA HIS A 235 -40.48 -66.58 2.17
C HIS A 235 -41.46 -67.10 1.10
N GLU A 236 -41.47 -66.49 -0.08
CA GLU A 236 -42.27 -66.93 -1.22
C GLU A 236 -41.93 -68.38 -1.62
N GLU A 237 -40.65 -68.71 -1.75
CA GLU A 237 -40.17 -70.08 -2.03
C GLU A 237 -40.63 -71.09 -0.96
N LYS A 238 -40.51 -70.76 0.34
CA LYS A 238 -40.99 -71.64 1.42
C LYS A 238 -42.49 -71.86 1.37
N THR A 239 -43.26 -70.79 1.11
CA THR A 239 -44.72 -70.92 0.98
C THR A 239 -45.11 -71.76 -0.23
N LEU A 240 -44.39 -71.64 -1.34
CA LEU A 240 -44.59 -72.45 -2.53
C LEU A 240 -44.25 -73.92 -2.27
N ALA A 241 -43.09 -74.20 -1.64
CA ALA A 241 -42.68 -75.55 -1.28
C ALA A 241 -43.68 -76.23 -0.34
N MET A 242 -44.22 -75.50 0.64
CA MET A 242 -45.26 -76.02 1.53
C MET A 242 -46.54 -76.39 0.76
N LYS A 243 -46.95 -75.58 -0.23
CA LYS A 243 -48.09 -75.89 -1.10
C LYS A 243 -47.83 -77.15 -1.93
N ILE A 244 -46.63 -77.28 -2.51
CA ILE A 244 -46.24 -78.47 -3.28
C ILE A 244 -46.30 -79.73 -2.39
N ALA A 245 -45.72 -79.70 -1.19
CA ALA A 245 -45.71 -80.85 -0.28
C ALA A 245 -47.13 -81.29 0.14
N ILE A 246 -48.05 -80.33 0.31
CA ILE A 246 -49.46 -80.63 0.59
C ILE A 246 -50.11 -81.35 -0.59
N GLU A 247 -49.89 -80.86 -1.81
CA GLU A 247 -50.42 -81.49 -3.02
C GLU A 247 -49.80 -82.87 -3.26
N GLU A 248 -48.50 -83.05 -3.07
CA GLU A 248 -47.83 -84.36 -3.13
C GLU A 248 -48.41 -85.35 -2.12
N ARG A 249 -48.65 -84.92 -0.88
CA ARG A 249 -49.28 -85.76 0.14
C ARG A 249 -50.69 -86.18 -0.25
N LYS A 250 -51.49 -85.27 -0.83
CA LYS A 250 -52.83 -85.58 -1.35
C LYS A 250 -52.75 -86.62 -2.46
N MET A 251 -51.85 -86.42 -3.42
CA MET A 251 -51.59 -87.35 -4.53
C MET A 251 -51.19 -88.73 -4.00
N LEU A 252 -50.30 -88.80 -3.01
CA LEU A 252 -49.84 -90.04 -2.41
C LEU A 252 -50.96 -90.80 -1.67
N ILE A 253 -51.82 -90.09 -0.94
CA ILE A 253 -53.00 -90.69 -0.30
C ILE A 253 -53.97 -91.24 -1.35
N ALA A 254 -54.22 -90.49 -2.42
CA ALA A 254 -55.07 -90.94 -3.53
C ALA A 254 -54.48 -92.21 -4.19
N HIS A 255 -53.17 -92.25 -4.39
CA HIS A 255 -52.47 -93.41 -4.93
C HIS A 255 -52.64 -94.64 -4.03
N ARG A 256 -52.37 -94.52 -2.72
CA ARG A 256 -52.57 -95.63 -1.76
C ARG A 256 -54.02 -96.11 -1.71
N LYS A 257 -55.00 -95.19 -1.76
CA LYS A 257 -56.41 -95.54 -1.82
C LYS A 257 -56.72 -96.36 -3.08
N LEU A 258 -56.20 -95.93 -4.23
CA LEU A 258 -56.37 -96.66 -5.49
C LEU A 258 -55.75 -98.06 -5.43
N GLU A 259 -54.55 -98.20 -4.88
CA GLU A 259 -53.90 -99.50 -4.68
C GLU A 259 -54.72 -100.41 -3.74
N SER A 260 -55.23 -99.87 -2.64
CA SER A 260 -56.07 -100.63 -1.70
C SER A 260 -57.38 -101.12 -2.34
N MET A 261 -58.00 -100.31 -3.20
CA MET A 261 -59.18 -100.74 -3.99
C MET A 261 -58.81 -101.88 -4.94
N ARG A 262 -57.70 -101.76 -5.69
CA ARG A 262 -57.24 -102.84 -6.60
C ARG A 262 -56.94 -104.14 -5.86
N LEU A 263 -56.32 -104.07 -4.68
CA LEU A 263 -56.05 -105.26 -3.86
C LEU A 263 -57.34 -105.93 -3.39
N LEU A 264 -58.33 -105.14 -2.96
CA LEU A 264 -59.64 -105.64 -2.55
C LEU A 264 -60.39 -106.26 -3.74
N GLU A 265 -60.37 -105.64 -4.92
CA GLU A 265 -60.94 -106.20 -6.15
C GLU A 265 -60.33 -107.57 -6.47
N GLU A 266 -59.00 -107.69 -6.39
CA GLU A 266 -58.29 -108.95 -6.66
C GLU A 266 -58.64 -110.04 -5.63
N LEU A 267 -58.74 -109.66 -4.34
CA LEU A 267 -59.19 -110.57 -3.28
C LEU A 267 -60.64 -111.03 -3.50
N PHE A 268 -61.55 -110.12 -3.83
CA PHE A 268 -62.94 -110.46 -4.14
C PHE A 268 -63.03 -111.37 -5.37
N ASN A 269 -62.21 -111.14 -6.40
CA ASN A 269 -62.13 -112.01 -7.57
C ASN A 269 -61.65 -113.42 -7.19
N ARG A 270 -60.62 -113.55 -6.33
CA ARG A 270 -60.15 -114.85 -5.81
C ARG A 270 -61.20 -115.57 -4.98
N VAL A 271 -61.94 -114.87 -4.12
CA VAL A 271 -63.05 -115.44 -3.33
C VAL A 271 -64.17 -115.92 -4.26
N LYS A 272 -64.51 -115.15 -5.32
CA LYS A 272 -65.48 -115.59 -6.34
C LYS A 272 -65.04 -116.86 -7.08
N VAL A 273 -63.74 -117.01 -7.40
CA VAL A 273 -63.22 -118.23 -8.03
C VAL A 273 -63.28 -119.43 -7.07
N LYS A 274 -62.92 -119.25 -5.78
CA LYS A 274 -63.05 -120.30 -4.77
C LYS A 274 -64.50 -120.75 -4.55
N ASN A 275 -65.45 -119.81 -4.49
CA ASN A 275 -66.88 -120.15 -4.36
C ASN A 275 -67.47 -120.82 -5.61
N LYS A 276 -66.84 -120.69 -6.79
CA LYS A 276 -67.21 -121.45 -7.99
C LYS A 276 -66.62 -122.86 -8.02
N GLN A 277 -65.63 -123.19 -7.20
CA GLN A 277 -65.07 -124.55 -7.08
C GLN A 277 -65.79 -125.42 -6.04
N PHE A 278 -66.74 -124.86 -5.28
CA PHE A 278 -67.53 -125.55 -4.26
C PHE A 278 -69.02 -125.69 -4.61
N ASN A 279 -69.39 -125.51 -5.89
CA ASN A 279 -70.71 -125.84 -6.44
C ASN A 279 -70.57 -126.82 -7.59
#